data_AF-D8PL04-F1
#
_entry.id   AF-D8PL04-F1
#
_cell.length_a   1.000
_cell.length_b   1.000
_cell.length_c   1.000
_cell.angle_alpha   90.00
_cell.angle_beta   90.00
_cell.angle_gamma   90.00
#
_symmetry.space_group_name_H-M   'P 1'
#
loop_
_entity.id
_entity.type
_entity.pdbx_description
1 polymer ?
#
loop_
_entity_poly.entity_id
_entity_poly.type
_entity_poly.pdbx_seq_one_letter_code
_entity_poly.pdbx_strand_id
1 'polypeptide(L)'
;QAFSTSASRAADLAKLTLIGRLGKDPEVKTTKTDKEYVTYVVATRAFPPPPPDASGERPPAAATFHRVFSFNPSYNKYLATLKKGTHVYVECNFELREPE
;
A
#
# COMPACT_ATOMS: atom_id res chain seq x y z
N GLN A 1 8.30 -33.27 -32.35
CA GLN A 1 7.69 -32.88 -31.07
C GLN A 1 7.94 -31.39 -30.88
N ALA A 2 6.92 -30.55 -31.07
CA ALA A 2 7.02 -29.11 -30.86
C ALA A 2 6.70 -28.82 -29.39
N PHE A 3 7.72 -28.47 -28.61
CA PHE A 3 7.54 -27.98 -27.25
C PHE A 3 6.95 -26.56 -27.34
N SER A 4 5.77 -26.35 -26.77
CA SER A 4 5.24 -25.00 -26.55
C SER A 4 6.16 -24.28 -25.55
N THR A 5 6.87 -23.24 -25.98
CA THR A 5 7.79 -22.43 -25.15
C THR A 5 7.10 -21.33 -24.36
N SER A 6 5.77 -21.27 -24.39
CA SER A 6 5.03 -20.38 -23.50
C SER A 6 4.97 -21.04 -22.13
N ALA A 7 5.85 -20.62 -21.22
CA ALA A 7 5.74 -20.94 -19.80
C ALA A 7 4.26 -20.80 -19.38
N SER A 8 3.73 -21.74 -18.60
CA SER A 8 2.40 -21.62 -18.00
C SER A 8 2.34 -20.24 -17.34
N ARG A 9 1.71 -19.27 -18.02
CA ARG A 9 1.59 -17.94 -17.46
C ARG A 9 0.62 -18.13 -16.32
N ALA A 10 1.14 -18.11 -15.09
CA ALA A 10 0.32 -17.87 -13.92
C ALA A 10 -0.45 -16.58 -14.25
N ALA A 11 -1.73 -16.74 -14.58
CA ALA A 11 -2.61 -15.66 -15.02
C ALA A 11 -3.23 -14.95 -13.80
N ASP A 12 -2.72 -15.25 -12.61
CA ASP A 12 -3.21 -14.74 -11.35
C ASP A 12 -2.67 -13.33 -11.14
N LEU A 13 -3.58 -12.38 -10.92
CA LEU A 13 -3.26 -10.99 -10.65
C LEU A 13 -3.87 -10.60 -9.30
N ALA A 14 -3.01 -10.33 -8.33
CA ALA A 14 -3.39 -9.68 -7.09
C ALA A 14 -2.96 -8.21 -7.14
N LYS A 15 -3.89 -7.31 -7.47
CA LYS A 15 -3.68 -5.86 -7.52
C LYS A 15 -4.50 -5.19 -6.42
N LEU A 16 -3.89 -4.22 -5.74
CA LEU A 16 -4.53 -3.35 -4.78
C LEU A 16 -4.42 -1.89 -5.23
N THR A 17 -5.53 -1.17 -5.18
CA THR A 17 -5.62 0.25 -5.50
C THR A 17 -6.08 1.01 -4.26
N LEU A 18 -5.29 2.00 -3.83
CA LEU A 18 -5.54 2.77 -2.60
C LEU A 18 -5.63 4.26 -2.93
N ILE A 19 -6.64 4.92 -2.37
CA ILE A 19 -6.73 6.38 -2.33
C ILE A 19 -6.85 6.77 -0.85
N GLY A 20 -5.86 7.48 -0.34
CA GLY A 20 -5.79 7.75 1.09
C GLY A 20 -4.73 8.77 1.45
N ARG A 21 -4.38 8.81 2.74
CA ARG A 21 -3.36 9.73 3.26
C ARG A 21 -2.21 8.98 3.89
N LEU A 22 -1.01 9.53 3.81
CA LEU A 22 0.15 8.98 4.50
C LEU A 22 -0.03 9.06 6.03
N GLY A 23 0.05 7.91 6.71
CA GLY A 23 -0.08 7.84 8.17
C GLY A 23 1.14 8.40 8.91
N LYS A 24 2.30 8.38 8.26
CA LYS A 24 3.58 8.92 8.74
C LYS A 24 4.47 9.31 7.55
N ASP A 25 5.57 10.00 7.83
CA ASP A 25 6.60 10.30 6.83
C ASP A 25 7.17 8.98 6.25
N PRO A 26 7.38 8.89 4.92
CA PRO A 26 8.00 7.72 4.30
C PRO A 26 9.42 7.45 4.83
N GLU A 27 9.76 6.18 5.02
CA GLU A 27 11.07 5.75 5.51
C GLU A 27 11.88 5.14 4.37
N VAL A 28 13.09 5.64 4.15
CA VAL A 28 14.08 5.00 3.26
C VAL A 28 14.79 3.91 4.05
N LYS A 29 14.85 2.70 3.49
CA LYS A 29 15.51 1.53 4.08
C LYS A 29 16.38 0.84 3.05
N THR A 30 17.33 0.05 3.52
CA THR A 30 18.24 -0.71 2.67
C THR A 30 17.97 -2.21 2.79
N THR A 31 17.98 -2.90 1.65
CA THR A 31 17.87 -4.36 1.58
C THR A 31 19.19 -5.03 1.97
N LYS A 32 19.19 -6.36 2.16
CA LYS A 32 20.41 -7.14 2.43
C LYS A 32 21.47 -7.07 1.31
N THR A 33 21.08 -6.61 0.11
CA THR A 33 21.95 -6.46 -1.06
C THR A 33 22.28 -4.99 -1.32
N ASP A 34 22.23 -4.14 -0.30
CA ASP A 34 22.54 -2.70 -0.36
C ASP A 34 21.70 -1.86 -1.32
N LYS A 35 20.52 -2.36 -1.74
CA LYS A 35 19.56 -1.58 -2.55
C LYS A 35 18.59 -0.83 -1.65
N GLU A 36 18.39 0.45 -1.93
CA GLU A 36 17.42 1.29 -1.23
C GLU A 36 15.97 1.01 -1.68
N TYR A 37 15.06 1.05 -0.72
CA TYR A 37 13.62 0.99 -0.93
C TYR A 37 12.90 1.92 0.05
N VAL A 38 11.72 2.40 -0.34
CA VAL A 38 10.90 3.27 0.51
C VAL A 38 9.73 2.47 1.09
N THR A 39 9.50 2.58 2.39
CA THR A 39 8.32 2.02 3.05
C THR A 39 7.45 3.15 3.60
N TYR A 40 6.15 3.07 3.32
CA TYR A 40 5.17 4.04 3.77
C TYR A 40 3.85 3.37 4.13
N VAL A 41 3.04 4.07 4.92
CA VAL A 41 1.74 3.57 5.36
C VAL A 41 0.65 4.49 4.82
N VAL A 42 -0.31 3.90 4.10
CA VAL A 42 -1.47 4.62 3.57
C VAL A 42 -2.69 4.30 4.45
N ALA A 43 -3.31 5.33 4.99
CA ALA A 43 -4.58 5.22 5.70
C ALA A 43 -5.74 5.46 4.73
N THR A 44 -6.64 4.47 4.65
CA THR A 44 -7.90 4.58 3.91
C THR A 44 -9.08 4.52 4.88
N ARG A 45 -10.14 5.27 4.62
CA ARG A 45 -11.35 5.29 5.46
C ARG A 45 -12.54 4.79 4.65
N ALA A 46 -13.35 3.92 5.25
CA ALA A 46 -14.61 3.51 4.65
C ALA A 46 -15.63 4.65 4.75
N PHE A 47 -16.31 4.96 3.63
CA PHE A 47 -17.45 5.87 3.61
C PHE A 47 -18.67 5.11 3.06
N PRO A 48 -19.87 5.26 3.63
CA PRO A 48 -20.22 6.17 4.73
C PRO A 48 -19.71 5.69 6.11
N PRO A 49 -19.51 6.63 7.07
CA PRO A 49 -19.25 6.28 8.46
C PRO A 49 -20.41 5.43 9.05
N PRO A 50 -20.15 4.61 10.08
CA PRO A 50 -21.15 3.73 10.67
C PRO A 50 -22.42 4.50 11.10
N PRO A 51 -23.57 3.82 11.24
CA PRO A 51 -24.79 4.46 11.74
C PRO A 51 -24.57 5.07 13.13
N PRO A 52 -25.37 6.08 13.52
CA PRO A 52 -25.31 6.66 14.86
C PRO A 52 -25.52 5.59 15.94
N ASP A 53 -24.85 5.76 17.07
CA ASP A 53 -25.06 4.91 18.24
C ASP A 53 -26.35 5.31 18.99
N ALA A 54 -26.64 4.61 20.09
CA ALA A 54 -27.81 4.89 20.92
C ALA A 54 -27.82 6.31 21.56
N SER A 55 -26.66 6.99 21.58
CA SER A 55 -26.54 8.38 22.05
C SER A 55 -26.81 9.41 20.94
N GLY A 56 -26.97 8.95 19.69
CA GLY A 56 -27.18 9.79 18.51
C GLY A 56 -25.89 10.32 17.91
N GLU A 57 -24.73 10.01 18.49
CA GLU A 57 -23.42 10.38 17.94
C GLU A 57 -23.01 9.39 16.84
N ARG A 58 -22.41 9.93 15.77
CA ARG A 58 -21.89 9.09 14.70
C ARG A 58 -20.41 8.76 14.95
N PRO A 59 -20.04 7.48 15.13
CA PRO A 59 -18.65 7.13 15.33
C PRO A 59 -17.82 7.45 14.07
N PRO A 60 -16.54 7.81 14.23
CA PRO A 60 -15.67 8.08 13.10
C PRO A 60 -15.50 6.82 12.24
N ALA A 61 -15.39 7.01 10.92
CA ALA A 61 -15.10 5.93 10.00
C ALA A 61 -13.79 5.21 10.38
N ALA A 62 -13.87 3.89 10.53
CA ALA A 62 -12.70 3.06 10.80
C ALA A 62 -11.65 3.27 9.70
N ALA A 63 -10.41 3.54 10.11
CA ALA A 63 -9.27 3.65 9.22
C ALA A 63 -8.58 2.30 9.10
N THR A 64 -8.34 1.85 7.88
CA THR A 64 -7.47 0.72 7.57
C THR A 64 -6.10 1.25 7.15
N PHE A 65 -5.04 0.60 7.65
CA PHE A 65 -3.66 1.01 7.43
C PHE A 65 -2.94 -0.03 6.57
N HIS A 66 -2.48 0.41 5.41
CA HIS A 66 -1.83 -0.45 4.43
C HIS A 66 -0.35 -0.12 4.36
N ARG A 67 0.51 -1.12 4.60
CA ARG A 67 1.95 -0.95 4.49
C ARG A 67 2.39 -1.23 3.06
N VAL A 68 2.98 -0.23 2.41
CA VAL A 68 3.43 -0.30 1.01
C VAL A 68 4.95 -0.24 0.96
N PHE A 69 5.52 -0.98 0.01
CA PHE A 69 6.95 -1.05 -0.26
C PHE A 69 7.21 -0.63 -1.71
N SER A 70 8.04 0.39 -1.90
CA SER A 70 8.49 0.84 -3.22
C SER A 70 9.94 0.46 -3.42
N PHE A 71 10.17 -0.44 -4.38
CA PHE A 71 11.51 -0.84 -4.81
C PHE A 71 11.96 -0.09 -6.08
N ASN A 72 11.17 0.87 -6.58
CA ASN A 72 11.47 1.59 -7.80
C ASN A 72 12.36 2.81 -7.53
N PRO A 73 13.64 2.82 -7.96
CA PRO A 73 14.58 3.90 -7.63
C PRO A 73 14.13 5.27 -8.16
N SER A 74 13.44 5.31 -9.29
CA SER A 74 12.97 6.55 -9.92
C SER A 74 11.92 7.26 -9.07
N TYR A 75 11.03 6.50 -8.42
CA TYR A 75 9.98 7.06 -7.56
C TYR A 75 10.45 7.26 -6.11
N ASN A 76 11.44 6.49 -5.66
CA ASN A 76 11.91 6.54 -4.27
C ASN A 76 12.37 7.94 -3.85
N LYS A 77 13.07 8.67 -4.72
CA LYS A 77 13.48 10.07 -4.45
C LYS A 77 12.29 10.98 -4.18
N TYR A 78 11.25 10.90 -5.01
CA TYR A 78 10.03 11.69 -4.84
C TYR A 78 9.26 11.26 -3.58
N LEU A 79 9.08 9.95 -3.37
CA LEU A 79 8.38 9.41 -2.21
C LEU A 79 9.04 9.85 -0.89
N ALA A 80 10.37 9.92 -0.84
CA ALA A 80 11.10 10.40 0.34
C ALA A 80 10.85 11.89 0.67
N THR A 81 10.37 12.69 -0.29
CA THR A 81 10.03 14.11 -0.04
C THR A 81 8.63 14.30 0.56
N LEU A 82 7.77 13.28 0.49
CA LEU A 82 6.40 13.38 0.97
C LEU A 82 6.34 13.41 2.50
N LYS A 83 5.25 13.97 3.02
CA LYS A 83 5.03 14.14 4.47
C LYS A 83 3.77 13.44 4.93
N LYS A 84 3.70 13.17 6.23
CA LYS A 84 2.48 12.69 6.88
C LYS A 84 1.28 13.55 6.47
N GLY A 85 0.19 12.89 6.12
CA GLY A 85 -1.06 13.54 5.70
C GLY A 85 -1.17 13.81 4.20
N THR A 86 -0.09 13.66 3.41
CA THR A 86 -0.15 13.78 1.95
C THR A 86 -1.19 12.83 1.38
N HIS A 87 -2.06 13.34 0.51
CA HIS A 87 -3.08 12.56 -0.19
C HIS A 87 -2.45 11.85 -1.39
N VAL A 88 -2.63 10.54 -1.48
CA VAL A 88 -1.94 9.68 -2.46
C VAL A 88 -2.90 8.71 -3.12
N TYR A 89 -2.66 8.47 -4.41
CA TYR A 89 -3.16 7.31 -5.15
C TYR A 89 -2.02 6.31 -5.27
N VAL A 90 -2.29 5.05 -4.97
CA VAL A 90 -1.31 3.97 -5.03
C VAL A 90 -1.92 2.79 -5.75
N GLU A 91 -1.18 2.26 -6.70
CA GLU A 91 -1.45 0.97 -7.34
C GLU A 91 -0.27 0.05 -7.04
N CYS A 92 -0.53 -1.13 -6.47
CA CYS A 92 0.52 -2.07 -6.11
C CYS A 92 0.05 -3.53 -6.22
N ASN A 93 1.02 -4.45 -6.24
CA ASN A 93 0.73 -5.87 -6.04
C ASN A 93 0.34 -6.11 -4.58
N PHE A 94 -0.56 -7.06 -4.35
CA PHE A 94 -0.99 -7.47 -3.01
C PHE A 94 -0.36 -8.81 -2.64
N GLU A 95 0.26 -8.87 -1.46
CA GLU A 95 0.89 -10.06 -0.91
C GLU A 95 0.49 -10.17 0.56
N LEU A 96 0.00 -11.34 0.97
CA LEU A 96 -0.21 -11.66 2.39
C LEU A 96 1.04 -12.36 2.89
N ARG A 97 1.66 -11.83 3.95
CA ARG A 97 2.76 -12.49 4.65
C ARG A 97 2.29 -12.98 6.00
N GLU A 98 2.60 -14.23 6.30
CA GLU A 98 2.41 -14.78 7.65
C GLU A 98 3.36 -14.05 8.61
N PRO A 99 2.90 -13.76 9.85
CA PRO A 99 3.80 -13.28 10.88
C PRO A 99 4.79 -14.41 11.23
N GLU A 100 6.09 -14.15 11.11
CA GLU A 100 7.16 -15.00 11.67
C GLU A 100 7.10 -15.03 13.20
#